data_AF-A0A6A8M452-F1
#
_entry.id   AF-A0A6A8M452-F1
#
_cell.length_a   1.000
_cell.length_b   1.000
_cell.length_c   1.000
_cell.angle_alpha   90.00
_cell.angle_beta   90.00
_cell.angle_gamma   90.00
#
_symmetry.space_group_name_H-M   'P 1'
#
loop_
_entity.id
_entity.type
_entity.pdbx_description
1 polymer ?
#
loop_
_entity_poly.entity_id
_entity_poly.type
_entity_poly.pdbx_seq_one_letter_code
_entity_poly.pdbx_strand_id
1 'polypeptide(L)'
;MGKSRSYALFIVEGSTDELALGRILSNLVGMKSGNESKFIVMSGDILTESRLSTVPRGEIAPKNARDKVRAKVLSFISSQRINWTDLAQIVYITDTDGVFIPDDSVVLDESLNRLEYGASEIRCSNPEAICARNHQKASALKALSRVNVLKYNRRAIPFSVYYFSRNLEHALHDRTEEQSTDQKVQLARAFSRTFANDIPGFLELLADICPEGNHHETWEYIAQGAHSLERGSNLLLAM
;
A
#
# COMPACT_ATOMS: atom_id res chain seq x y z
N MET A 1 -18.63 30.50 -12.36
CA MET A 1 -18.63 29.50 -11.26
C MET A 1 -17.28 28.82 -11.26
N GLY A 2 -16.48 28.97 -10.20
CA GLY A 2 -15.17 28.32 -10.12
C GLY A 2 -15.33 26.80 -10.12
N LYS A 3 -14.50 26.08 -10.89
CA LYS A 3 -14.48 24.63 -10.94
C LYS A 3 -14.28 24.11 -9.51
N SER A 4 -15.26 23.36 -8.97
CA SER A 4 -15.10 22.68 -7.68
C SER A 4 -13.92 21.73 -7.81
N ARG A 5 -12.92 21.87 -6.93
CA ARG A 5 -11.74 21.01 -6.94
C ARG A 5 -12.14 19.66 -6.35
N SER A 6 -11.83 18.58 -7.06
CA SER A 6 -12.08 17.21 -6.61
C SER A 6 -10.77 16.43 -6.65
N TYR A 7 -10.49 15.68 -5.58
CA TYR A 7 -9.19 15.06 -5.36
C TYR A 7 -9.29 13.53 -5.27
N ALA A 8 -8.39 12.83 -5.95
CA ALA A 8 -8.09 11.42 -5.65
C ALA A 8 -6.93 11.39 -4.66
N LEU A 9 -7.15 10.82 -3.48
CA LEU A 9 -6.15 10.75 -2.43
C LEU A 9 -5.50 9.37 -2.42
N PHE A 10 -4.21 9.31 -2.69
CA PHE A 10 -3.41 8.10 -2.58
C PHE A 10 -2.67 8.09 -1.24
N ILE A 11 -2.64 6.92 -0.62
CA ILE A 11 -1.85 6.63 0.57
C ILE A 11 -0.81 5.60 0.16
N VAL A 12 0.46 5.83 0.49
CA VAL A 12 1.59 4.93 0.20
C VAL A 12 2.46 4.77 1.44
N GLU A 13 3.20 3.68 1.56
CA GLU A 13 4.05 3.41 2.73
C GLU A 13 5.34 4.25 2.71
N GLY A 14 6.05 4.26 1.59
CA GLY A 14 7.35 4.89 1.45
C GLY A 14 7.35 6.14 0.58
N SER A 15 8.33 7.02 0.80
CA SER A 15 8.61 8.12 -0.13
C SER A 15 9.13 7.61 -1.48
N THR A 16 9.74 6.43 -1.51
CA THR A 16 10.13 5.73 -2.75
C THR A 16 8.92 5.32 -3.57
N ASP A 17 7.81 4.95 -2.92
CA ASP A 17 6.57 4.54 -3.59
C ASP A 17 5.90 5.74 -4.23
N GLU A 18 5.81 6.87 -3.51
CA GLU A 18 5.34 8.14 -4.08
C GLU A 18 6.22 8.56 -5.27
N LEU A 19 7.55 8.43 -5.14
CA LEU A 19 8.49 8.78 -6.19
C LEU A 19 8.30 7.93 -7.45
N ALA A 20 8.07 6.63 -7.29
CA ALA A 20 7.86 5.68 -8.38
C ALA A 20 6.50 5.88 -9.06
N LEU A 21 5.42 5.93 -8.27
CA LEU A 21 4.04 5.84 -8.76
C LEU A 21 3.36 7.21 -8.93
N GLY A 22 3.83 8.25 -8.23
CA GLY A 22 3.10 9.50 -8.09
C GLY A 22 2.77 10.17 -9.42
N ARG A 23 3.73 10.20 -10.35
CA ARG A 23 3.54 10.82 -11.67
C ARG A 23 2.58 10.02 -12.55
N ILE A 24 2.78 8.71 -12.68
CA ILE A 24 1.93 7.86 -13.53
C ILE A 24 0.49 7.80 -13.01
N LEU A 25 0.29 7.68 -11.70
CA LEU A 25 -1.04 7.69 -11.08
C LEU A 25 -1.74 9.05 -11.25
N SER A 26 -1.01 10.15 -11.12
CA SER A 26 -1.55 11.50 -11.35
C SER A 26 -2.03 11.68 -12.79
N ASN A 27 -1.24 11.20 -13.76
CA ASN A 27 -1.60 11.25 -15.17
C ASN A 27 -2.84 10.41 -15.46
N LEU A 28 -2.90 9.18 -14.93
CA LEU A 28 -4.02 8.27 -15.15
C LEU A 28 -5.32 8.81 -14.54
N VAL A 29 -5.29 9.30 -13.30
CA VAL A 29 -6.46 9.91 -12.64
C VAL A 29 -6.91 11.17 -13.38
N GLY A 30 -5.96 12.03 -13.75
CA GLY A 30 -6.24 13.26 -14.49
C GLY A 30 -6.90 12.97 -15.84
N MET A 31 -6.46 11.93 -16.55
CA MET A 31 -7.06 11.49 -17.81
C MET A 31 -8.45 10.86 -17.63
N LYS A 32 -8.64 9.97 -16.64
CA LYS A 32 -9.90 9.24 -16.47
C LYS A 32 -11.02 10.09 -15.87
N SER A 33 -10.69 10.98 -14.94
CA SER A 33 -11.69 11.67 -14.11
C SER A 33 -11.53 13.18 -14.05
N GLY A 34 -10.38 13.73 -14.47
CA GLY A 34 -10.06 15.14 -14.31
C GLY A 34 -9.81 15.58 -12.86
N ASN A 35 -9.74 14.62 -11.92
CA ASN A 35 -9.42 14.87 -10.52
C ASN A 35 -7.93 15.16 -10.33
N GLU A 36 -7.61 15.97 -9.33
CA GLU A 36 -6.22 16.21 -8.92
C GLU A 36 -5.77 15.13 -7.94
N SER A 37 -4.57 14.60 -8.10
CA SER A 37 -4.02 13.60 -7.18
C SER A 37 -3.28 14.24 -6.00
N LYS A 38 -3.47 13.67 -4.80
CA LYS A 38 -2.70 14.00 -3.60
C LYS A 38 -2.15 12.72 -2.98
N PHE A 39 -0.98 12.80 -2.36
CA PHE A 39 -0.29 11.65 -1.79
C PHE A 39 -0.03 11.85 -0.30
N ILE A 40 -0.31 10.81 0.48
CA ILE A 40 0.05 10.68 1.89
C ILE A 40 1.12 9.60 1.98
N VAL A 41 2.32 9.98 2.40
CA VAL A 41 3.38 9.02 2.74
C VAL A 41 3.25 8.62 4.21
N MET A 42 2.99 7.34 4.46
CA MET A 42 2.90 6.78 5.81
C MET A 42 4.29 6.45 6.33
N SER A 43 4.98 7.41 6.95
CA SER A 43 6.28 7.13 7.57
C SER A 43 6.18 6.00 8.61
N GLY A 44 6.62 4.79 8.23
CA GLY A 44 6.54 3.58 9.06
C GLY A 44 5.26 2.77 8.86
N ASP A 45 5.30 1.52 9.32
CA ASP A 45 4.16 0.61 9.18
C ASP A 45 3.09 0.94 10.24
N ILE A 46 2.18 1.84 9.87
CA ILE A 46 1.06 2.32 10.70
C ILE A 46 0.16 1.15 11.16
N LEU A 47 0.21 0.02 10.45
CA LEU A 47 -0.53 -1.18 10.80
C LEU A 47 0.11 -1.91 12.00
N THR A 48 1.42 -1.83 12.16
CA THR A 48 2.16 -2.43 13.29
C THR A 48 2.45 -1.48 14.45
N GLU A 49 2.44 -0.17 14.24
CA GLU A 49 2.66 0.81 15.31
C GLU A 49 1.52 0.83 16.34
N SER A 50 1.81 0.46 17.59
CA SER A 50 0.87 0.54 18.73
C SER A 50 0.66 1.97 19.26
N ARG A 51 1.43 2.96 18.78
CA ARG A 51 1.51 4.31 19.34
C ARG A 51 0.99 5.39 18.40
N LEU A 52 -0.34 5.48 18.25
CA LEU A 52 -0.98 6.73 17.81
C LEU A 52 -1.89 7.25 18.92
N SER A 53 -1.26 7.68 20.01
CA SER A 53 -1.91 8.34 21.14
C SER A 53 -1.84 9.85 21.01
N THR A 54 -2.38 10.43 19.93
CA THR A 54 -2.77 11.85 19.88
C THR A 54 -3.74 12.07 18.73
N VAL A 55 -5.02 12.17 19.07
CA VAL A 55 -6.06 12.69 18.18
C VAL A 55 -6.31 14.14 18.59
N PRO A 56 -6.63 15.07 17.67
CA PRO A 56 -7.03 16.43 18.02
C PRO A 56 -8.13 16.43 19.09
N ARG A 57 -8.09 17.44 19.96
CA ARG A 57 -8.89 17.58 21.19
C ARG A 57 -10.34 17.09 21.02
N GLY A 58 -10.69 15.99 21.70
CA GLY A 58 -12.06 15.44 21.77
C GLY A 58 -12.29 14.13 21.03
N GLU A 59 -11.34 13.62 20.25
CA GLU A 59 -11.49 12.36 19.51
C GLU A 59 -10.86 11.15 20.22
N ILE A 60 -11.50 9.98 20.08
CA ILE A 60 -11.09 8.70 20.66
C ILE A 60 -9.87 8.16 19.90
N ALA A 61 -8.84 7.69 20.61
CA ALA A 61 -7.66 7.07 20.02
C ALA A 61 -8.04 5.97 18.98
N PRO A 62 -7.34 5.87 17.84
CA PRO A 62 -7.67 4.88 16.81
C PRO A 62 -7.55 3.46 17.36
N LYS A 63 -8.63 2.68 17.29
CA LYS A 63 -8.68 1.33 17.89
C LYS A 63 -8.35 0.20 16.91
N ASN A 64 -8.46 0.46 15.61
CA ASN A 64 -8.23 -0.52 14.54
C ASN A 64 -7.55 0.16 13.34
N ALA A 65 -7.06 -0.65 12.40
CA ALA A 65 -6.35 -0.18 11.21
C ALA A 65 -7.15 0.87 10.39
N ARG A 66 -8.46 0.66 10.22
CA ARG A 66 -9.34 1.60 9.51
C ARG A 66 -9.38 2.97 10.18
N ASP A 67 -9.50 3.02 11.50
CA ASP A 67 -9.51 4.28 12.25
C ASP A 67 -8.17 5.00 12.15
N LYS A 68 -7.04 4.27 12.15
CA LYS A 68 -5.69 4.84 11.96
C LYS A 68 -5.56 5.49 10.58
N VAL A 69 -5.99 4.78 9.53
CA VAL A 69 -6.01 5.30 8.16
C VAL A 69 -6.87 6.56 8.08
N ARG A 70 -8.09 6.53 8.64
CA ARG A 70 -8.97 7.70 8.66
C ARG A 70 -8.33 8.88 9.39
N ALA A 71 -7.72 8.67 10.55
CA ALA A 71 -7.06 9.74 11.30
C ALA A 71 -5.92 10.39 10.49
N LYS A 72 -5.15 9.60 9.75
CA LYS A 72 -4.08 10.11 8.86
C LYS A 72 -4.64 10.91 7.69
N VAL A 73 -5.72 10.43 7.06
CA VAL A 73 -6.43 11.20 6.02
C VAL A 73 -6.90 12.54 6.57
N LEU A 74 -7.57 12.56 7.74
CA LEU A 74 -8.08 13.78 8.35
C LEU A 74 -6.96 14.78 8.68
N SER A 75 -5.86 14.30 9.25
CA SER A 75 -4.68 15.12 9.53
C SER A 75 -4.11 15.72 8.25
N PHE A 76 -3.97 14.93 7.19
CA PHE A 76 -3.45 15.40 5.91
C PHE A 76 -4.35 16.46 5.28
N ILE A 77 -5.64 16.18 5.08
CA ILE A 77 -6.55 17.12 4.42
C ILE A 77 -6.70 18.43 5.22
N SER A 78 -6.64 18.36 6.55
CA SER A 78 -6.63 19.55 7.41
C SER A 78 -5.39 20.41 7.16
N SER A 79 -4.21 19.81 7.00
CA SER A 79 -2.97 20.55 6.70
C SER A 79 -2.98 21.16 5.29
N GLN A 80 -3.65 20.51 4.34
CA GLN A 80 -3.78 20.96 2.95
C GLN A 80 -4.98 21.89 2.72
N ARG A 81 -5.79 22.17 3.76
CA ARG A 81 -7.05 22.93 3.67
C ARG A 81 -8.03 22.36 2.63
N ILE A 82 -8.08 21.03 2.54
CA ILE A 82 -8.99 20.27 1.70
C ILE A 82 -10.18 19.82 2.56
N ASN A 83 -11.41 19.95 2.05
CA ASN A 83 -12.57 19.43 2.77
C ASN A 83 -12.75 17.94 2.48
N TRP A 84 -13.31 17.20 3.45
CA TRP A 84 -13.64 15.79 3.26
C TRP A 84 -14.57 15.54 2.06
N THR A 85 -15.47 16.48 1.77
CA THR A 85 -16.39 16.44 0.61
C THR A 85 -15.73 16.72 -0.73
N ASP A 86 -14.49 17.21 -0.73
CA ASP A 86 -13.72 17.46 -1.96
C ASP A 86 -12.99 16.19 -2.42
N LEU A 87 -12.98 15.13 -1.60
CA LEU A 87 -12.38 13.84 -1.95
C LEU A 87 -13.33 13.04 -2.86
N ALA A 88 -12.85 12.66 -4.05
CA ALA A 88 -13.54 11.74 -4.94
C ALA A 88 -13.40 10.29 -4.47
N GLN A 89 -12.19 9.92 -4.05
CA GLN A 89 -11.83 8.58 -3.60
C GLN A 89 -10.56 8.61 -2.77
N ILE A 90 -10.36 7.55 -1.98
CA ILE A 90 -9.15 7.29 -1.22
C ILE A 90 -8.64 5.91 -1.60
N VAL A 91 -7.41 5.83 -2.10
CA VAL A 91 -6.77 4.58 -2.53
C VAL A 91 -5.55 4.36 -1.65
N TYR A 92 -5.50 3.24 -0.94
CA TYR A 92 -4.33 2.85 -0.16
C TYR A 92 -3.53 1.78 -0.89
N ILE A 93 -2.26 2.08 -1.18
CA ILE A 93 -1.31 1.17 -1.82
C ILE A 93 -0.29 0.77 -0.75
N THR A 94 -0.11 -0.53 -0.54
CA THR A 94 0.63 -1.08 0.61
C THR A 94 1.44 -2.31 0.18
N ASP A 95 2.57 -2.53 0.83
CA ASP A 95 3.37 -3.72 0.64
C ASP A 95 2.83 -4.84 1.55
N THR A 96 2.78 -6.09 1.06
CA THR A 96 2.35 -7.21 1.91
C THR A 96 3.46 -7.76 2.80
N ASP A 97 4.73 -7.47 2.52
CA ASP A 97 5.90 -8.01 3.24
C ASP A 97 5.93 -9.54 3.38
N GLY A 98 5.22 -10.27 2.51
CA GLY A 98 5.11 -11.74 2.61
C GLY A 98 4.35 -12.21 3.86
N VAL A 99 3.45 -11.40 4.42
CA VAL A 99 2.83 -11.66 5.73
C VAL A 99 1.80 -12.79 5.76
N PHE A 100 1.40 -13.33 4.61
CA PHE A 100 0.33 -14.33 4.54
C PHE A 100 0.83 -15.78 4.46
N ILE A 101 2.13 -16.01 4.61
CA ILE A 101 2.66 -17.36 4.68
C ILE A 101 2.35 -18.04 6.02
N PRO A 102 2.28 -19.37 6.07
CA PRO A 102 2.23 -20.14 7.31
C PRO A 102 3.44 -19.87 8.23
N ASP A 103 3.25 -19.97 9.55
CA ASP A 103 4.32 -19.76 10.53
C ASP A 103 5.48 -20.74 10.37
N ASP A 104 5.21 -21.98 9.94
CA ASP A 104 6.24 -23.00 9.66
C ASP A 104 7.10 -22.67 8.44
N SER A 105 6.68 -21.71 7.62
CA SER A 105 7.41 -21.17 6.47
C SER A 105 8.30 -19.98 6.87
N VAL A 106 8.37 -19.63 8.17
CA VAL A 106 9.34 -18.69 8.73
C VAL A 106 10.46 -19.49 9.40
N VAL A 107 11.61 -19.56 8.73
CA VAL A 107 12.70 -20.48 9.08
C VAL A 107 13.82 -19.73 9.80
N LEU A 108 14.36 -20.35 10.86
CA LEU A 108 15.50 -19.82 11.60
C LEU A 108 16.78 -19.93 10.75
N ASP A 109 17.46 -18.81 10.59
CA ASP A 109 18.83 -18.73 10.11
C ASP A 109 19.58 -17.67 10.92
N GLU A 110 20.37 -18.14 11.89
CA GLU A 110 21.13 -17.28 12.82
C GLU A 110 22.25 -16.50 12.13
N SER A 111 22.66 -16.90 10.92
CA SER A 111 23.70 -16.20 10.17
C SER A 111 23.20 -14.89 9.55
N LEU A 112 21.88 -14.71 9.47
CA LEU A 112 21.25 -13.57 8.82
C LEU A 112 21.07 -12.37 9.76
N ASN A 113 21.52 -11.22 9.25
CA ASN A 113 21.29 -9.92 9.88
C ASN A 113 20.01 -9.22 9.38
N ARG A 114 19.35 -9.79 8.38
CA ARG A 114 18.17 -9.26 7.68
C ARG A 114 17.25 -10.39 7.23
N LEU A 115 16.06 -10.06 6.74
CA LEU A 115 15.14 -11.05 6.17
C LEU A 115 15.61 -11.48 4.78
N GLU A 116 15.63 -12.77 4.54
CA GLU A 116 15.79 -13.31 3.18
C GLU A 116 14.49 -13.96 2.73
N TYR A 117 13.99 -13.53 1.56
CA TYR A 117 12.73 -14.01 1.01
C TYR A 117 13.00 -15.08 -0.06
N GLY A 118 12.70 -16.34 0.27
CA GLY A 118 12.68 -17.45 -0.67
C GLY A 118 11.39 -17.53 -1.49
N ALA A 119 11.27 -18.56 -2.32
CA ALA A 119 10.05 -18.80 -3.11
C ALA A 119 8.85 -19.20 -2.24
N SER A 120 9.11 -19.93 -1.15
CA SER A 120 8.08 -20.49 -0.26
C SER A 120 8.31 -20.20 1.22
N GLU A 121 9.39 -19.52 1.58
CA GLU A 121 9.79 -19.30 2.97
C GLU A 121 10.43 -17.92 3.18
N ILE A 122 10.40 -17.44 4.42
CA ILE A 122 11.19 -16.29 4.88
C ILE A 122 12.21 -16.80 5.89
N ARG A 123 13.49 -16.53 5.65
CA ARG A 123 14.58 -16.87 6.58
C ARG A 123 14.95 -15.67 7.42
N CYS A 124 15.14 -15.89 8.72
CA CYS A 124 15.48 -14.82 9.66
C CYS A 124 16.12 -15.35 10.95
N SER A 125 16.78 -14.48 11.69
CA SER A 125 17.39 -14.82 12.99
C SER A 125 16.39 -14.85 14.15
N ASN A 126 15.14 -14.39 13.95
CA ASN A 126 14.09 -14.42 14.97
C ASN A 126 12.70 -14.73 14.38
N PRO A 127 12.39 -16.01 14.11
CA PRO A 127 11.10 -16.43 13.56
C PRO A 127 9.90 -15.98 14.38
N GLU A 128 9.97 -16.06 15.71
CA GLU A 128 8.87 -15.67 16.60
C GLU A 128 8.45 -14.20 16.40
N ALA A 129 9.43 -13.29 16.32
CA ALA A 129 9.17 -11.87 16.07
C ALA A 129 8.56 -11.64 14.68
N ILE A 130 8.99 -12.40 13.67
CA ILE A 130 8.48 -12.29 12.30
C ILE A 130 7.07 -12.86 12.18
N CYS A 131 6.76 -14.00 12.81
CA CYS A 131 5.39 -14.53 12.87
C CYS A 131 4.45 -13.55 13.60
N ALA A 132 4.88 -12.95 14.71
CA ALA A 132 4.10 -11.94 15.41
C ALA A 132 3.82 -10.71 14.54
N ARG A 133 4.84 -10.19 13.84
CA ARG A 133 4.69 -9.12 12.83
C ARG A 133 3.69 -9.51 11.74
N ASN A 134 3.85 -10.72 11.18
CA ASN A 134 3.01 -11.24 10.10
C ASN A 134 1.55 -11.31 10.52
N HIS A 135 1.26 -11.91 11.68
CA HIS A 135 -0.10 -11.96 12.23
C HIS A 135 -0.72 -10.58 12.39
N GLN A 136 0.05 -9.60 12.92
CA GLN A 136 -0.43 -8.25 13.11
C GLN A 136 -0.75 -7.56 11.78
N LYS A 137 0.20 -7.54 10.83
CA LYS A 137 0.02 -6.87 9.52
C LYS A 137 -1.03 -7.59 8.67
N ALA A 138 -1.02 -8.92 8.61
CA ALA A 138 -2.01 -9.73 7.90
C ALA A 138 -3.44 -9.48 8.40
N SER A 139 -3.64 -9.42 9.72
CA SER A 139 -4.95 -9.12 10.31
C SER A 139 -5.44 -7.71 9.94
N ALA A 140 -4.54 -6.72 9.99
CA ALA A 140 -4.86 -5.35 9.60
C ALA A 140 -5.21 -5.23 8.10
N LEU A 141 -4.43 -5.86 7.21
CA LEU A 141 -4.68 -5.87 5.77
C LEU A 141 -5.97 -6.61 5.41
N LYS A 142 -6.25 -7.76 6.03
CA LYS A 142 -7.54 -8.48 5.88
C LYS A 142 -8.73 -7.64 6.34
N ALA A 143 -8.58 -6.87 7.42
CA ALA A 143 -9.63 -5.97 7.87
C ALA A 143 -9.84 -4.78 6.91
N LEU A 144 -8.75 -4.18 6.43
CA LEU A 144 -8.78 -3.02 5.55
C LEU A 144 -9.27 -3.34 4.13
N SER A 145 -8.86 -4.47 3.55
CA SER A 145 -9.28 -4.91 2.22
C SER A 145 -10.80 -5.08 2.09
N ARG A 146 -11.50 -5.35 3.20
CA ARG A 146 -12.97 -5.47 3.25
C ARG A 146 -13.69 -4.13 3.43
N VAL A 147 -12.96 -3.02 3.59
CA VAL A 147 -13.54 -1.68 3.76
C VAL A 147 -13.70 -1.04 2.40
N ASN A 148 -14.94 -0.77 2.00
CA ASN A 148 -15.25 -0.11 0.72
C ASN A 148 -15.42 1.42 0.85
N VAL A 149 -15.59 1.93 2.07
CA VAL A 149 -15.80 3.37 2.34
C VAL A 149 -15.19 3.83 3.66
N LEU A 150 -14.64 5.03 3.66
CA LEU A 150 -14.35 5.77 4.90
C LEU A 150 -15.45 6.80 5.15
N LYS A 151 -15.88 6.92 6.42
CA LYS A 151 -16.96 7.83 6.82
C LYS A 151 -16.41 8.90 7.77
N TYR A 152 -16.77 10.16 7.50
CA TYR A 152 -16.54 11.31 8.37
C TYR A 152 -17.67 12.33 8.19
N ASN A 153 -18.16 12.93 9.28
CA ASN A 153 -19.24 13.93 9.28
C ASN A 153 -20.44 13.57 8.36
N ARG A 154 -20.96 12.34 8.50
CA ARG A 154 -22.10 11.79 7.72
C ARG A 154 -21.85 11.63 6.21
N ARG A 155 -20.62 11.84 5.73
CA ARG A 155 -20.22 11.64 4.33
C ARG A 155 -19.35 10.39 4.20
N ALA A 156 -19.69 9.53 3.27
CA ALA A 156 -18.91 8.35 2.90
C ALA A 156 -18.12 8.64 1.63
N ILE A 157 -16.83 8.36 1.64
CA ILE A 157 -15.93 8.46 0.49
C ILE A 157 -15.50 7.05 0.11
N PRO A 158 -15.51 6.68 -1.19
CA PRO A 158 -14.97 5.41 -1.66
C PRO A 158 -13.55 5.19 -1.14
N PHE A 159 -13.32 3.99 -0.62
CA PHE A 159 -12.02 3.57 -0.10
C PHE A 159 -11.71 2.17 -0.61
N SER A 160 -10.48 1.96 -1.04
CA SER A 160 -10.00 0.66 -1.50
C SER A 160 -8.52 0.50 -1.18
N VAL A 161 -8.09 -0.75 -1.00
CA VAL A 161 -6.70 -1.10 -0.69
C VAL A 161 -6.16 -2.05 -1.75
N TYR A 162 -5.00 -1.73 -2.30
CA TYR A 162 -4.29 -2.52 -3.29
C TYR A 162 -2.88 -2.79 -2.79
N TYR A 163 -2.30 -3.89 -3.26
CA TYR A 163 -1.02 -4.35 -2.74
C TYR A 163 0.06 -4.49 -3.80
N PHE A 164 1.31 -4.42 -3.36
CA PHE A 164 2.43 -5.10 -4.00
C PHE A 164 2.85 -6.30 -3.13
N SER A 165 3.05 -7.45 -3.77
CA SER A 165 3.50 -8.65 -3.09
C SER A 165 4.96 -8.51 -2.67
N ARG A 166 5.29 -8.94 -1.46
CA ARG A 166 6.52 -8.55 -0.73
C ARG A 166 6.67 -7.03 -0.64
N ASN A 167 7.21 -6.40 -1.67
CA ASN A 167 7.46 -4.98 -1.75
C ASN A 167 7.43 -4.46 -3.20
N LEU A 168 7.41 -3.14 -3.33
CA LEU A 168 7.42 -2.45 -4.62
C LEU A 168 8.57 -2.88 -5.54
N GLU A 169 9.78 -3.03 -5.01
CA GLU A 169 10.95 -3.41 -5.81
C GLU A 169 10.82 -4.82 -6.40
N HIS A 170 10.32 -5.77 -5.61
CA HIS A 170 10.06 -7.13 -6.05
C HIS A 170 9.00 -7.16 -7.16
N ALA A 171 7.87 -6.49 -6.93
CA ALA A 171 6.76 -6.51 -7.89
C ALA A 171 7.11 -5.80 -9.21
N LEU A 172 7.72 -4.60 -9.14
CA LEU A 172 7.97 -3.77 -10.33
C LEU A 172 9.29 -4.07 -11.04
N HIS A 173 10.30 -4.58 -10.33
CA HIS A 173 11.65 -4.75 -10.87
C HIS A 173 12.17 -6.19 -10.81
N ASP A 174 11.36 -7.14 -10.33
CA ASP A 174 11.73 -8.54 -10.17
C ASP A 174 13.01 -8.71 -9.33
N ARG A 175 13.14 -7.87 -8.29
CA ARG A 175 14.27 -7.92 -7.35
C ARG A 175 13.88 -8.75 -6.13
N THR A 176 14.61 -9.85 -5.90
CA THR A 176 14.40 -10.72 -4.73
C THR A 176 15.26 -10.30 -3.53
N GLU A 177 16.38 -9.63 -3.79
CA GLU A 177 17.32 -9.15 -2.78
C GLU A 177 16.84 -7.85 -2.12
N GLU A 178 17.11 -7.71 -0.82
CA GLU A 178 16.84 -6.48 -0.09
C GLU A 178 17.69 -5.33 -0.64
N GLN A 179 17.02 -4.27 -1.05
CA GLN A 179 17.67 -3.08 -1.59
C GLN A 179 17.97 -2.07 -0.48
N SER A 180 19.18 -1.53 -0.49
CA SER A 180 19.53 -0.36 0.31
C SER A 180 18.65 0.85 -0.03
N THR A 181 18.54 1.80 0.89
CA THR A 181 17.76 3.03 0.69
C THR A 181 18.11 3.76 -0.61
N ASP A 182 19.41 3.87 -0.93
CA ASP A 182 19.85 4.55 -2.16
C ASP A 182 19.46 3.78 -3.42
N GLN A 183 19.54 2.44 -3.39
CA GLN A 183 19.10 1.60 -4.50
C GLN A 183 17.60 1.71 -4.73
N LYS A 184 16.79 1.70 -3.65
CA LYS A 184 15.34 1.91 -3.74
C LYS A 184 15.00 3.25 -4.40
N VAL A 185 15.69 4.32 -4.01
CA VAL A 185 15.52 5.65 -4.63
C VAL A 185 15.91 5.63 -6.12
N GLN A 186 16.98 4.96 -6.49
CA GLN A 186 17.41 4.85 -7.89
C GLN A 186 16.40 4.08 -8.74
N LEU A 187 15.91 2.94 -8.23
CA LEU A 187 14.88 2.12 -8.85
C LEU A 187 13.57 2.91 -9.03
N ALA A 188 13.09 3.56 -7.97
CA ALA A 188 11.89 4.40 -8.03
C ALA A 188 12.01 5.52 -9.06
N ARG A 189 13.16 6.21 -9.12
CA ARG A 189 13.41 7.25 -10.13
C ARG A 189 13.45 6.68 -11.54
N ALA A 190 14.06 5.51 -11.73
CA ALA A 190 14.12 4.86 -13.03
C ALA A 190 12.71 4.45 -13.49
N PHE A 191 11.94 3.79 -12.61
CA PHE A 191 10.55 3.42 -12.86
C PHE A 191 9.70 4.63 -13.25
N SER A 192 9.76 5.68 -12.43
CA SER A 192 9.03 6.93 -12.65
C SER A 192 9.38 7.56 -14.00
N ARG A 193 10.66 7.56 -14.41
CA ARG A 193 11.07 8.09 -15.72
C ARG A 193 10.58 7.24 -16.89
N THR A 194 10.66 5.91 -16.77
CA THR A 194 10.23 4.98 -17.82
C THR A 194 8.74 5.11 -18.07
N PHE A 195 7.93 5.04 -17.03
CA PHE A 195 6.47 4.98 -17.16
C PHE A 195 5.78 6.34 -17.03
N ALA A 196 6.49 7.42 -16.67
CA ALA A 196 5.94 8.77 -16.50
C ALA A 196 4.91 9.18 -17.56
N ASN A 197 5.16 8.82 -18.83
CA ASN A 197 4.28 9.14 -19.94
C ASN A 197 3.92 7.90 -20.78
N ASP A 198 4.19 6.70 -20.26
CA ASP A 198 3.87 5.42 -20.91
C ASP A 198 2.83 4.66 -20.08
N ILE A 199 1.60 5.18 -20.12
CA ILE A 199 0.46 4.52 -19.46
C ILE A 199 0.19 3.12 -20.02
N PRO A 200 0.22 2.88 -21.35
CA PRO A 200 0.03 1.54 -21.90
C PRO A 200 1.05 0.54 -21.35
N GLY A 201 2.35 0.87 -21.37
CA GLY A 201 3.38 -0.01 -20.84
C GLY A 201 3.24 -0.26 -19.33
N PHE A 202 2.80 0.74 -18.57
CA PHE A 202 2.52 0.56 -17.14
C PHE A 202 1.34 -0.40 -16.90
N LEU A 203 0.26 -0.27 -17.67
CA LEU A 203 -0.90 -1.15 -17.56
C LEU A 203 -0.58 -2.58 -18.01
N GLU A 204 0.25 -2.74 -19.04
CA GLU A 204 0.74 -4.05 -19.49
C GLU A 204 1.59 -4.73 -18.42
N LEU A 205 2.51 -3.99 -17.79
CA LEU A 205 3.29 -4.49 -16.65
C LEU A 205 2.38 -4.93 -15.49
N LEU A 206 1.38 -4.12 -15.15
CA LEU A 206 0.46 -4.48 -14.07
C LEU A 206 -0.41 -5.69 -14.43
N ALA A 207 -0.79 -5.85 -15.71
CA ALA A 207 -1.55 -7.01 -16.17
C ALA A 207 -0.74 -8.31 -16.09
N ASP A 208 0.56 -8.26 -16.37
CA ASP A 208 1.47 -9.41 -16.24
C ASP A 208 1.57 -9.94 -14.79
N ILE A 209 1.44 -9.05 -13.80
CA ILE A 209 1.59 -9.39 -12.37
C ILE A 209 0.27 -9.41 -11.59
N CYS A 210 -0.86 -9.16 -12.23
CA CYS A 210 -2.16 -9.15 -11.57
C CYS A 210 -2.73 -10.55 -11.51
N PRO A 211 -3.03 -11.09 -10.31
CA PRO A 211 -3.78 -12.34 -10.21
C PRO A 211 -5.16 -12.18 -10.87
N GLU A 212 -5.67 -13.27 -11.42
CA GLU A 212 -7.02 -13.30 -11.98
C GLU A 212 -8.08 -13.08 -10.89
N GLY A 213 -9.21 -12.49 -11.29
CA GLY A 213 -10.36 -12.28 -10.43
C GLY A 213 -10.61 -10.82 -10.05
N ASN A 214 -11.63 -10.63 -9.22
CA ASN A 214 -12.02 -9.32 -8.70
C ASN A 214 -11.21 -8.94 -7.44
N HIS A 215 -11.42 -7.72 -6.94
CA HIS A 215 -10.69 -7.19 -5.78
C HIS A 215 -10.68 -8.14 -4.57
N HIS A 216 -11.81 -8.73 -4.22
CA HIS A 216 -11.90 -9.67 -3.10
C HIS A 216 -11.12 -10.96 -3.38
N GLU A 217 -11.29 -11.53 -4.57
CA GLU A 217 -10.63 -12.78 -4.99
C GLU A 217 -9.10 -12.62 -5.00
N THR A 218 -8.58 -11.47 -5.44
CA THR A 218 -7.11 -11.21 -5.40
C THR A 218 -6.55 -11.15 -3.98
N TRP A 219 -7.32 -10.64 -3.01
CA TRP A 219 -6.93 -10.66 -1.60
C TRP A 219 -7.02 -12.07 -0.98
N GLU A 220 -7.95 -12.90 -1.45
CA GLU A 220 -8.00 -14.31 -1.07
C GLU A 220 -6.86 -15.11 -1.68
N TYR A 221 -6.50 -14.84 -2.94
CA TYR A 221 -5.38 -15.45 -3.66
C TYR A 221 -4.07 -15.21 -2.92
N ILE A 222 -3.72 -13.95 -2.63
CA ILE A 222 -2.45 -13.64 -1.97
C ILE A 222 -2.36 -14.19 -0.54
N ALA A 223 -3.50 -14.49 0.07
CA ALA A 223 -3.59 -15.06 1.41
C ALA A 223 -3.47 -16.60 1.45
N GLN A 224 -3.31 -17.26 0.31
CA GLN A 224 -3.18 -18.72 0.20
C GLN A 224 -1.73 -19.15 0.01
N GLY A 225 -1.31 -20.16 0.76
CA GLY A 225 0.01 -20.77 0.64
C GLY A 225 1.15 -19.75 0.71
N ALA A 226 1.98 -19.75 -0.33
CA ALA A 226 3.13 -18.85 -0.45
C ALA A 226 2.92 -17.69 -1.43
N HIS A 227 1.70 -17.44 -1.92
CA HIS A 227 1.45 -16.43 -2.97
C HIS A 227 1.86 -15.01 -2.56
N SER A 228 1.87 -14.67 -1.27
CA SER A 228 2.41 -13.39 -0.77
C SER A 228 3.92 -13.22 -0.90
N LEU A 229 4.63 -14.30 -1.25
CA LEU A 229 6.03 -14.29 -1.66
C LEU A 229 6.17 -14.32 -3.18
N GLU A 230 5.14 -14.55 -3.97
CA GLU A 230 5.31 -14.51 -5.43
C GLU A 230 5.30 -13.08 -5.93
N ARG A 231 5.85 -12.85 -7.13
CA ARG A 231 5.77 -11.55 -7.78
C ARG A 231 4.32 -11.28 -8.16
N GLY A 232 3.72 -10.21 -7.62
CA GLY A 232 2.31 -9.92 -7.88
C GLY A 232 1.84 -8.55 -7.38
N SER A 233 0.78 -8.03 -7.98
CA SER A 233 0.07 -6.83 -7.52
C SER A 233 -1.34 -6.78 -8.09
N ASN A 234 -2.33 -6.43 -7.26
CA ASN A 234 -3.70 -6.19 -7.74
C ASN A 234 -3.97 -4.72 -8.10
N LEU A 235 -2.95 -3.86 -8.18
CA LEU A 235 -3.10 -2.43 -8.44
C LEU A 235 -3.81 -2.14 -9.77
N LEU A 236 -3.74 -3.04 -10.76
CA LEU A 236 -4.46 -2.91 -12.02
C LEU A 236 -5.96 -2.69 -11.81
N LEU A 237 -6.54 -3.33 -10.80
CA LEU A 237 -7.98 -3.25 -10.50
C LEU A 237 -8.40 -1.86 -10.00
N ALA A 238 -7.44 -1.03 -9.56
CA ALA A 238 -7.67 0.35 -9.15
C ALA A 238 -7.67 1.33 -10.32
N MET A 239 -7.11 0.92 -11.45
CA MET A 239 -6.81 1.80 -12.57
C MET A 239 -8.00 1.90 -13.50
#